data_AF-A0A2A9FLW6-F1
#
_entry.id   AF-A0A2A9FLW6-F1
#
_cell.length_a   1.000
_cell.length_b   1.000
_cell.length_c   1.000
_cell.angle_alpha   90.00
_cell.angle_beta   90.00
_cell.angle_gamma   90.00
#
_symmetry.space_group_name_H-M   'P 1'
#
loop_
_entity.id
_entity.type
_entity.pdbx_description
1 polymer ?
#
loop_
_entity_poly.entity_id
_entity_poly.type
_entity_poly.pdbx_seq_one_letter_code
_entity_poly.pdbx_strand_id
1 'polypeptide(L)'
;MTLLTKQEQEQVAAAISAVEQETDAEIVTVLTAQADNYAYIPLLWAGLIALVAPGIVNYFAGWLTADTLLLGQWGVFIVLSLIFRIPGINRRLIPRSVRYWRASNLARRQFLEQNLHHTAGATGMLIFVSEAERYVEILVDQGISSKIDNSAWEAIVADFTEQVKQGKTLAGFVTCIEACGTHLKAHVPATHQKNELPNHLVILS
;
A
#
# COMPACT_ATOMS: atom_id res chain seq x y z
N MET A 1 13.07 -5.51 4.64
CA MET A 1 12.12 -5.39 5.77
C MET A 1 11.23 -6.61 5.70
N THR A 2 11.00 -7.25 6.83
CA THR A 2 10.47 -8.62 6.93
C THR A 2 9.02 -8.66 6.48
N LEU A 3 8.82 -8.98 5.21
CA LEU A 3 7.63 -9.69 4.77
C LEU A 3 7.45 -10.88 5.72
N LEU A 4 6.24 -11.02 6.27
CA LEU A 4 5.87 -12.00 7.30
C LEU A 4 6.62 -13.32 7.10
N THR A 5 7.18 -13.87 8.18
CA THR A 5 7.79 -15.21 8.15
C THR A 5 6.74 -16.25 7.78
N LYS A 6 7.17 -17.43 7.29
CA LYS A 6 6.22 -18.49 6.89
C LYS A 6 5.23 -18.85 8.00
N GLN A 7 5.69 -18.90 9.24
CA GLN A 7 4.84 -19.17 10.41
C GLN A 7 3.80 -18.06 10.63
N GLU A 8 4.17 -16.81 10.41
CA GLU A 8 3.26 -15.67 10.51
C GLU A 8 2.25 -15.65 9.35
N GLN A 9 2.66 -16.04 8.15
CA GLN A 9 1.76 -16.23 7.01
C GLN A 9 0.73 -17.32 7.29
N GLU A 10 1.15 -18.45 7.87
CA GLU A 10 0.26 -19.54 8.29
C GLU A 10 -0.74 -19.08 9.37
N GLN A 11 -0.33 -18.23 10.31
CA GLN A 11 -1.24 -17.66 11.30
C GLN A 11 -2.32 -16.76 10.66
N VAL A 12 -1.92 -15.91 9.72
CA VAL A 12 -2.87 -15.06 8.97
C VAL A 12 -3.81 -15.94 8.14
N ALA A 13 -3.28 -16.95 7.44
CA ALA A 13 -4.09 -17.89 6.67
C ALA A 13 -5.09 -18.65 7.55
N ALA A 14 -4.67 -19.11 8.73
CA ALA A 14 -5.56 -19.79 9.68
C ALA A 14 -6.68 -18.86 10.18
N ALA A 15 -6.39 -17.59 10.44
CA ALA A 15 -7.38 -16.60 10.82
C ALA A 15 -8.40 -16.35 9.71
N ILE A 16 -7.95 -16.27 8.45
CA ILE A 16 -8.83 -16.14 7.27
C ILE A 16 -9.76 -17.36 7.18
N SER A 17 -9.19 -18.56 7.20
CA SER A 17 -9.97 -19.80 7.08
C SER A 17 -11.00 -19.96 8.20
N ALA A 18 -10.69 -19.51 9.42
CA ALA A 18 -11.64 -19.53 10.53
C ALA A 18 -12.87 -18.64 10.27
N VAL A 19 -12.68 -17.47 9.67
CA VAL A 19 -13.77 -16.56 9.33
C VAL A 19 -14.58 -17.05 8.12
N GLU A 20 -13.91 -17.60 7.10
CA GLU A 20 -14.57 -18.12 5.89
C GLU A 20 -15.39 -19.39 6.15
N GLN A 21 -15.11 -20.14 7.23
CA GLN A 21 -15.97 -21.25 7.65
C GLN A 21 -17.32 -20.79 8.20
N GLU A 22 -17.38 -19.58 8.74
CA GLU A 22 -18.60 -19.03 9.36
C GLU A 22 -19.35 -18.08 8.44
N THR A 23 -18.77 -17.71 7.29
CA THR A 23 -19.29 -16.68 6.39
C THR A 23 -19.22 -17.08 4.93
N ASP A 24 -20.16 -16.62 4.10
CA ASP A 24 -20.08 -16.79 2.65
C ASP A 24 -19.12 -15.79 1.97
N ALA A 25 -18.47 -14.92 2.75
CA ALA A 25 -17.46 -14.00 2.25
C ALA A 25 -16.20 -14.75 1.78
N GLU A 26 -15.51 -14.16 0.81
CA GLU A 26 -14.18 -14.59 0.38
C GLU A 26 -13.19 -13.47 0.71
N ILE A 27 -12.24 -13.76 1.59
CA ILE A 27 -11.34 -12.76 2.18
C ILE A 27 -9.94 -12.98 1.63
N VAL A 28 -9.45 -12.00 0.88
CA VAL A 28 -8.08 -11.97 0.39
C VAL A 28 -7.30 -10.88 1.11
N THR A 29 -6.10 -11.22 1.57
CA THR A 29 -5.20 -10.27 2.22
C THR A 29 -4.01 -10.04 1.33
N VAL A 30 -3.64 -8.76 1.14
CA VAL A 30 -2.50 -8.40 0.30
C VAL A 30 -1.56 -7.50 1.06
N LEU A 31 -0.33 -7.98 1.21
CA LEU A 31 0.74 -7.27 1.87
C LEU A 31 1.78 -6.86 0.83
N THR A 32 2.01 -5.56 0.68
CA THR A 32 3.11 -5.03 -0.12
C THR A 32 4.10 -4.24 0.73
N ALA A 33 5.39 -4.41 0.46
CA ALA A 33 6.42 -3.57 1.07
C ALA A 33 6.27 -2.10 0.63
N GLN A 34 5.91 -1.87 -0.63
CA GLN A 34 5.78 -0.55 -1.24
C GLN A 34 4.80 -0.58 -2.41
N ALA A 35 3.94 0.44 -2.53
CA ALA A 35 2.94 0.47 -3.59
C ALA A 35 3.50 0.83 -4.98
N ASP A 36 4.61 1.56 -5.06
CA ASP A 36 5.25 1.93 -6.33
C ASP A 36 6.73 2.30 -6.14
N ASN A 37 7.56 2.06 -7.16
CA ASN A 37 8.96 2.48 -7.15
C ASN A 37 9.06 3.98 -7.49
N TYR A 38 9.06 4.83 -6.46
CA TYR A 38 9.14 6.28 -6.63
C TYR A 38 10.52 6.80 -7.08
N ALA A 39 11.46 5.95 -7.51
CA ALA A 39 12.82 6.37 -7.86
C ALA A 39 12.88 7.45 -8.96
N TYR A 40 11.87 7.56 -9.81
CA TYR A 40 11.80 8.59 -10.85
C TYR A 40 11.44 9.99 -10.34
N ILE A 41 10.74 10.11 -9.22
CA ILE A 41 10.32 11.43 -8.67
C ILE A 41 11.54 12.24 -8.20
N PRO A 42 12.47 11.68 -7.40
CA PRO A 42 13.78 12.27 -7.13
C PRO A 42 14.53 12.76 -8.37
N LEU A 43 14.56 11.94 -9.43
CA LEU A 43 15.29 12.26 -10.65
C LEU A 43 14.69 13.46 -11.39
N LEU A 44 13.35 13.55 -11.44
CA LEU A 44 12.66 14.71 -12.01
C LEU A 44 12.98 16.00 -11.23
N TRP A 45 12.95 15.96 -9.90
CA TRP A 45 13.33 17.11 -9.08
C TRP A 45 14.80 17.48 -9.24
N ALA A 46 15.70 16.49 -9.25
CA ALA A 46 17.12 16.71 -9.49
C ALA A 46 17.35 17.37 -10.87
N GLY A 47 16.64 16.91 -11.91
CA GLY A 47 16.68 17.49 -13.26
C GLY A 47 16.19 18.94 -13.30
N LEU A 48 15.03 19.22 -12.71
CA LEU A 48 14.48 20.58 -12.66
C LEU A 48 15.40 21.55 -11.91
N ILE A 49 15.94 21.13 -10.75
CA ILE A 49 16.86 21.98 -9.98
C ILE A 49 18.17 22.16 -10.75
N ALA A 50 18.72 21.10 -11.35
CA ALA A 50 19.95 21.18 -12.12
C ALA A 50 19.83 22.10 -13.35
N LEU A 51 18.66 22.16 -13.98
CA LEU A 51 18.41 23.04 -15.12
C LEU A 51 18.46 24.53 -14.74
N VAL A 52 18.04 24.87 -13.52
CA VAL A 52 17.83 26.26 -13.10
C VAL A 52 18.94 26.78 -12.18
N ALA A 53 19.44 25.94 -11.26
CA ALA A 53 20.35 26.37 -10.19
C ALA A 53 21.68 26.97 -10.70
N PRO A 54 22.42 26.36 -11.65
CA PRO A 54 23.65 26.95 -12.18
C PRO A 54 23.40 28.30 -12.87
N GLY A 55 22.27 28.42 -13.58
CA GLY A 55 21.86 29.66 -14.25
C GLY A 55 21.55 30.78 -13.26
N ILE A 56 20.84 30.48 -12.16
CA ILE A 56 20.59 31.45 -11.08
C ILE A 56 21.91 31.89 -10.45
N VAL A 57 22.80 30.95 -10.12
CA VAL A 57 24.11 31.27 -9.51
C VAL A 57 24.91 32.20 -10.43
N ASN A 58 24.94 31.93 -11.74
CA ASN A 58 25.64 32.80 -12.68
C ASN A 58 24.96 34.16 -12.88
N TYR A 59 23.63 34.25 -12.79
CA TYR A 59 22.94 35.55 -12.87
C TYR A 59 23.41 36.52 -11.77
N PHE A 60 23.67 36.01 -10.57
CA PHE A 60 24.17 36.82 -9.44
C PHE A 60 25.70 36.96 -9.41
N ALA A 61 26.43 35.89 -9.73
CA ALA A 61 27.89 35.90 -9.69
C ALA A 61 28.49 36.59 -10.92
N GLY A 62 27.95 36.34 -12.12
CA GLY A 62 28.37 36.95 -13.39
C GLY A 62 29.73 36.51 -13.93
N TRP A 63 30.44 35.59 -13.24
CA TRP A 63 31.82 35.23 -13.55
C TRP A 63 31.98 33.83 -14.16
N LEU A 64 30.88 33.10 -14.38
CA LEU A 64 30.95 31.72 -14.89
C LEU A 64 30.90 31.70 -16.43
N THR A 65 31.82 30.96 -17.02
CA THR A 65 31.83 30.68 -18.47
C THR A 65 30.88 29.54 -18.81
N ALA A 66 30.50 29.43 -20.09
CA ALA A 66 29.55 28.41 -20.57
C ALA A 66 29.96 26.97 -20.21
N ASP A 67 31.26 26.65 -20.30
CA ASP A 67 31.78 25.31 -19.97
C ASP A 67 31.63 24.99 -18.47
N THR A 68 31.92 25.97 -17.61
CA THR A 68 31.77 25.82 -16.15
C THR A 68 30.31 25.71 -15.73
N LEU A 69 29.40 26.37 -16.45
CA LEU A 69 27.96 26.24 -16.25
C LEU A 69 27.46 24.84 -16.61
N LEU A 70 27.92 24.29 -17.73
CA LEU A 70 27.53 22.94 -18.17
C LEU A 70 28.05 21.88 -17.19
N LEU A 71 29.31 21.97 -16.77
CA LEU A 71 29.89 21.08 -15.75
C LEU A 71 29.17 21.22 -14.41
N GLY A 72 28.82 22.45 -14.01
CA GLY A 72 28.03 22.73 -12.82
C GLY A 72 26.65 22.09 -12.87
N GLN A 73 25.96 22.19 -14.02
CA GLN A 73 24.65 21.55 -14.24
C GLN A 73 24.73 20.03 -14.09
N TRP A 74 25.73 19.39 -14.70
CA TRP A 74 25.92 17.94 -14.58
C TRP A 74 26.28 17.54 -13.15
N GLY A 75 27.16 18.29 -12.49
CA GLY A 75 27.54 18.07 -11.09
C GLY A 75 26.35 18.20 -10.14
N VAL A 76 25.57 19.27 -10.25
CA VAL A 76 24.35 19.48 -9.45
C VAL A 76 23.35 18.35 -9.69
N PHE A 77 23.14 17.95 -10.95
CA PHE A 77 22.24 16.84 -11.27
C PHE A 77 22.68 15.53 -10.60
N ILE A 78 23.96 15.16 -10.71
CA ILE A 78 24.50 13.93 -10.12
C ILE A 78 24.40 13.98 -8.59
N VAL A 79 24.83 15.07 -7.97
CA VAL A 79 24.81 15.24 -6.51
C VAL A 79 23.38 15.18 -5.98
N LEU A 80 22.44 15.92 -6.57
CA LEU A 80 21.04 15.89 -6.14
C LEU A 80 20.38 14.54 -6.39
N SER A 81 20.71 13.85 -7.49
CA SER A 81 20.21 12.49 -7.76
C SER A 81 20.68 11.49 -6.71
N LEU A 82 21.92 11.61 -6.23
CA LEU A 82 22.46 10.78 -5.16
C LEU A 82 21.85 11.13 -3.79
N ILE A 83 21.71 12.42 -3.49
CA ILE A 83 21.10 12.89 -2.23
C ILE A 83 19.64 12.46 -2.14
N PHE A 84 18.86 12.65 -3.21
CA PHE A 84 17.44 12.30 -3.22
C PHE A 84 17.18 10.79 -3.28
N ARG A 85 18.19 9.96 -3.56
CA ARG A 85 18.11 8.49 -3.40
C ARG A 85 18.09 8.05 -1.93
N ILE A 86 18.52 8.90 -1.00
CA ILE A 86 18.53 8.55 0.42
C ILE A 86 17.07 8.38 0.93
N PRO A 87 16.70 7.23 1.53
CA PRO A 87 15.31 6.92 1.89
C PRO A 87 14.65 7.97 2.80
N GLY A 88 15.42 8.57 3.71
CA GLY A 88 14.93 9.63 4.59
C GLY A 88 14.53 10.91 3.87
N ILE A 89 15.24 11.28 2.81
CA ILE A 89 14.97 12.49 2.02
C ILE A 89 13.85 12.22 1.02
N ASN A 90 13.90 11.06 0.33
CA ASN A 90 12.89 10.66 -0.63
C ASN A 90 11.48 10.61 0.00
N ARG A 91 11.37 10.02 1.20
CA ARG A 91 10.10 9.94 1.94
C ARG A 91 9.52 11.31 2.29
N ARG A 92 10.35 12.35 2.41
CA ARG A 92 9.92 13.73 2.68
C ARG A 92 9.55 14.49 1.40
N LEU A 93 10.21 14.18 0.28
CA LEU A 93 9.92 14.77 -1.03
C LEU A 93 8.56 14.33 -1.59
N ILE A 94 8.16 13.08 -1.32
CA ILE A 94 6.90 12.55 -1.84
C ILE A 94 5.75 12.93 -0.89
N PRO A 95 4.76 13.74 -1.34
CA PRO A 95 3.61 14.09 -0.52
C PRO A 95 2.81 12.85 -0.13
N ARG A 96 2.23 12.86 1.08
CA ARG A 96 1.40 11.76 1.58
C ARG A 96 0.18 11.49 0.69
N SER A 97 -0.43 12.54 0.13
CA SER A 97 -1.58 12.43 -0.77
C SER A 97 -1.26 11.62 -2.03
N VAL A 98 -0.08 11.85 -2.63
CA VAL A 98 0.36 11.11 -3.83
C VAL A 98 0.58 9.63 -3.52
N ARG A 99 1.23 9.34 -2.38
CA ARG A 99 1.40 7.97 -1.90
C ARG A 99 0.07 7.27 -1.65
N TYR A 100 -0.87 7.96 -0.99
CA TYR A 100 -2.20 7.43 -0.70
C TYR A 100 -2.97 7.10 -1.98
N TRP A 101 -2.94 8.02 -2.96
CA TRP A 101 -3.58 7.81 -4.25
C TRP A 101 -3.00 6.62 -5.02
N ARG A 102 -1.67 6.45 -5.00
CA ARG A 102 -1.03 5.29 -5.64
C ARG A 102 -1.32 3.97 -4.93
N ALA A 103 -1.26 3.97 -3.60
CA ALA A 103 -1.60 2.80 -2.81
C ALA A 103 -3.05 2.36 -3.05
N SER A 104 -4.01 3.30 -3.08
CA SER A 104 -5.40 2.97 -3.40
C SER A 104 -5.58 2.45 -4.84
N ASN A 105 -4.87 3.02 -5.81
CA ASN A 105 -4.90 2.51 -7.17
C ASN A 105 -4.36 1.08 -7.28
N LEU A 106 -3.27 0.77 -6.55
CA LEU A 106 -2.75 -0.59 -6.50
C LEU A 106 -3.73 -1.55 -5.82
N ALA A 107 -4.34 -1.14 -4.71
CA ALA A 107 -5.37 -1.91 -4.01
C ALA A 107 -6.55 -2.25 -4.95
N ARG A 108 -7.03 -1.26 -5.72
CA ARG A 108 -8.12 -1.46 -6.70
C ARG A 108 -7.73 -2.39 -7.84
N ARG A 109 -6.50 -2.30 -8.35
CA ARG A 109 -5.98 -3.23 -9.36
C ARG A 109 -5.93 -4.64 -8.82
N GLN A 110 -5.41 -4.81 -7.61
CA GLN A 110 -5.34 -6.09 -6.95
C GLN A 110 -6.74 -6.70 -6.72
N PHE A 111 -7.72 -5.87 -6.35
CA PHE A 111 -9.10 -6.32 -6.19
C PHE A 111 -9.65 -6.91 -7.50
N LEU A 112 -9.35 -6.30 -8.64
CA LEU A 112 -9.72 -6.79 -9.97
C LEU A 112 -8.91 -8.05 -10.36
N GLU A 113 -7.60 -8.04 -10.16
CA GLU A 113 -6.71 -9.16 -10.53
C GLU A 113 -7.01 -10.44 -9.74
N GLN A 114 -7.46 -10.32 -8.49
CA GLN A 114 -7.89 -11.46 -7.67
C GLN A 114 -9.32 -11.91 -7.98
N ASN A 115 -10.00 -11.34 -8.97
CA ASN A 115 -11.37 -11.68 -9.40
C ASN A 115 -12.43 -11.62 -8.29
N LEU A 116 -12.19 -10.85 -7.23
CA LEU A 116 -13.10 -10.76 -6.06
C LEU A 116 -14.48 -10.18 -6.41
N HIS A 117 -14.60 -9.52 -7.56
CA HIS A 117 -15.83 -8.96 -8.14
C HIS A 117 -16.71 -10.00 -8.85
N HIS A 118 -16.19 -11.21 -9.10
CA HIS A 118 -16.87 -12.24 -9.89
C HIS A 118 -17.31 -13.44 -9.05
N THR A 119 -17.35 -13.26 -7.73
CA THR A 119 -17.81 -14.29 -6.79
C THR A 119 -19.31 -14.52 -6.95
N ALA A 120 -19.77 -15.76 -6.77
CA ALA A 120 -21.16 -16.15 -7.00
C ALA A 120 -22.20 -15.37 -6.15
N GLY A 121 -21.76 -14.73 -5.06
CA GLY A 121 -22.58 -13.86 -4.20
C GLY A 121 -22.17 -12.38 -4.20
N ALA A 122 -21.19 -11.97 -5.00
CA ALA A 122 -20.54 -10.66 -4.89
C ALA A 122 -20.09 -10.36 -3.43
N THR A 123 -19.49 -11.36 -2.78
CA THR A 123 -19.09 -11.34 -1.36
C THR A 123 -17.57 -11.32 -1.19
N GLY A 124 -16.85 -10.79 -2.20
CA GLY A 124 -15.40 -10.62 -2.13
C GLY A 124 -15.01 -9.45 -1.20
N MET A 125 -13.98 -9.69 -0.38
CA MET A 125 -13.37 -8.70 0.49
C MET A 125 -11.84 -8.74 0.33
N LEU A 126 -11.24 -7.59 0.10
CA LEU A 126 -9.79 -7.41 0.03
C LEU A 126 -9.32 -6.52 1.17
N ILE A 127 -8.37 -7.02 1.96
CA ILE A 127 -7.64 -6.25 2.96
C ILE A 127 -6.26 -5.96 2.38
N PHE A 128 -6.03 -4.71 1.98
CA PHE A 128 -4.78 -4.27 1.36
C PHE A 128 -3.94 -3.49 2.37
N VAL A 129 -2.66 -3.84 2.46
CA VAL A 129 -1.69 -3.20 3.36
C VAL A 129 -0.41 -2.86 2.61
N SER A 130 0.03 -1.62 2.76
CA SER A 130 1.30 -1.13 2.25
C SER A 130 2.15 -0.55 3.38
N GLU A 131 3.27 -1.21 3.67
CA GLU A 131 4.10 -0.90 4.85
C GLU A 131 4.85 0.43 4.72
N ALA A 132 5.51 0.67 3.58
CA ALA A 132 6.25 1.92 3.37
C ALA A 132 5.32 3.16 3.38
N GLU A 133 4.14 3.01 2.80
CA GLU A 133 3.11 4.04 2.75
C GLU A 133 2.34 4.16 4.07
N ARG A 134 2.41 3.16 4.97
CA ARG A 134 1.60 3.03 6.19
C ARG A 134 0.12 3.21 5.87
N TYR A 135 -0.30 2.47 4.85
CA TYR A 135 -1.60 2.57 4.22
C TYR A 135 -2.32 1.25 4.36
N VAL A 136 -3.56 1.31 4.81
CA VAL A 136 -4.48 0.17 4.90
C VAL A 136 -5.77 0.59 4.21
N GLU A 137 -6.30 -0.27 3.34
CA GLU A 137 -7.60 -0.08 2.71
C GLU A 137 -8.34 -1.42 2.70
N ILE A 138 -9.62 -1.38 3.04
CA ILE A 138 -10.53 -2.52 2.93
C ILE A 138 -11.45 -2.23 1.74
N LEU A 139 -11.43 -3.11 0.74
CA LEU A 139 -12.30 -3.06 -0.42
C LEU A 139 -13.26 -4.23 -0.35
N VAL A 140 -14.55 -3.95 -0.53
CA VAL A 140 -15.61 -4.96 -0.49
C VAL A 140 -16.46 -4.87 -1.74
N ASP A 141 -16.97 -6.02 -2.17
CA ASP A 141 -17.85 -6.12 -3.32
C ASP A 141 -19.31 -5.69 -2.98
N GLN A 142 -20.18 -5.63 -3.99
CA GLN A 142 -21.52 -5.09 -3.89
C GLN A 142 -22.41 -5.86 -2.90
N GLY A 143 -22.25 -7.18 -2.80
CA GLY A 143 -23.02 -8.02 -1.89
C GLY A 143 -22.73 -7.75 -0.40
N ILE A 144 -21.53 -7.27 -0.08
CA ILE A 144 -21.16 -6.85 1.28
C ILE A 144 -21.50 -5.37 1.50
N SER A 145 -21.12 -4.48 0.58
CA SER A 145 -21.34 -3.03 0.73
C SER A 145 -22.82 -2.63 0.74
N SER A 146 -23.70 -3.42 0.14
CA SER A 146 -25.16 -3.22 0.23
C SER A 146 -25.74 -3.55 1.62
N LYS A 147 -25.02 -4.34 2.43
CA LYS A 147 -25.48 -4.81 3.75
C LYS A 147 -24.74 -4.14 4.91
N ILE A 148 -23.48 -3.79 4.70
CA ILE A 148 -22.61 -3.20 5.71
C ILE A 148 -22.11 -1.85 5.19
N ASP A 149 -22.39 -0.80 5.95
CA ASP A 149 -21.94 0.55 5.64
C ASP A 149 -20.41 0.67 5.78
N ASN A 150 -19.80 1.49 4.93
CA ASN A 150 -18.35 1.70 4.94
C ASN A 150 -17.82 2.24 6.27
N SER A 151 -18.65 2.96 7.03
CA SER A 151 -18.32 3.46 8.37
C SER A 151 -17.94 2.36 9.36
N ALA A 152 -18.44 1.12 9.18
CA ALA A 152 -18.06 -0.01 10.02
C ALA A 152 -16.58 -0.40 9.87
N TRP A 153 -16.01 -0.20 8.67
CA TRP A 153 -14.62 -0.54 8.37
C TRP A 153 -13.64 0.55 8.81
N GLU A 154 -14.07 1.80 8.94
CA GLU A 154 -13.19 2.95 9.24
C GLU A 154 -12.42 2.77 10.55
N ALA A 155 -13.09 2.30 11.60
CA ALA A 155 -12.46 2.03 12.89
C ALA A 155 -11.41 0.91 12.78
N ILE A 156 -11.75 -0.18 12.09
CA ILE A 156 -10.86 -1.34 11.88
C ILE A 156 -9.62 -0.92 11.08
N VAL A 157 -9.81 -0.12 10.03
CA VAL A 157 -8.72 0.43 9.20
C VAL A 157 -7.83 1.38 10.02
N ALA A 158 -8.42 2.22 10.87
CA ALA A 158 -7.67 3.15 11.71
C ALA A 158 -6.78 2.40 12.71
N ASP A 159 -7.34 1.40 13.40
CA ASP A 159 -6.62 0.56 14.36
C ASP A 159 -5.50 -0.22 13.68
N PHE A 160 -5.79 -0.84 12.53
CA PHE A 160 -4.77 -1.57 11.79
C PHE A 160 -3.66 -0.64 11.28
N THR A 161 -4.02 0.54 10.78
CA THR A 161 -3.03 1.55 10.36
C THR A 161 -2.12 1.97 11.52
N GLU A 162 -2.63 2.04 12.76
CA GLU A 162 -1.82 2.29 13.94
C GLU A 162 -0.88 1.13 14.28
N GLN A 163 -1.36 -0.11 14.19
CA GLN A 163 -0.52 -1.29 14.44
C GLN A 163 0.62 -1.40 13.40
N VAL A 164 0.34 -1.11 12.13
CA VAL A 164 1.37 -1.04 11.07
C VAL A 164 2.37 0.08 11.35
N LYS A 165 1.93 1.25 11.86
CA LYS A 165 2.85 2.32 12.29
C LYS A 165 3.80 1.88 13.41
N GLN A 166 3.34 0.98 14.30
CA GLN A 166 4.12 0.41 15.40
C GLN A 166 5.00 -0.79 14.96
N GLY A 167 4.93 -1.22 13.69
CA GLY A 167 5.65 -2.40 13.20
C GLY A 167 5.04 -3.73 13.63
N LYS A 168 3.78 -3.73 14.09
CA LYS A 168 3.03 -4.92 14.52
C LYS A 168 2.09 -5.41 13.42
N THR A 169 2.63 -5.63 12.22
CA THR A 169 1.83 -5.94 11.02
C THR A 169 1.03 -7.25 11.18
N LEU A 170 1.62 -8.30 11.75
CA LEU A 170 0.95 -9.58 12.01
C LEU A 170 -0.27 -9.44 12.93
N ALA A 171 -0.08 -8.85 14.10
CA ALA A 171 -1.16 -8.63 15.05
C ALA A 171 -2.28 -7.80 14.41
N GLY A 172 -1.91 -6.81 13.60
CA GLY A 172 -2.86 -5.98 12.86
C GLY A 172 -3.70 -6.77 11.88
N PHE A 173 -3.10 -7.70 11.13
CA PHE A 173 -3.86 -8.60 10.26
C PHE A 173 -4.83 -9.46 11.05
N VAL A 174 -4.36 -10.16 12.09
CA VAL A 174 -5.19 -11.07 12.88
C VAL A 174 -6.38 -10.33 13.49
N THR A 175 -6.14 -9.21 14.18
CA THR A 175 -7.21 -8.40 14.78
C THR A 175 -8.17 -7.83 13.72
N CYS A 176 -7.65 -7.39 12.57
CA CYS A 176 -8.47 -6.89 11.47
C CYS A 176 -9.39 -7.99 10.91
N ILE A 177 -8.85 -9.18 10.67
CA ILE A 177 -9.60 -10.32 10.12
C ILE A 177 -10.69 -10.76 11.12
N GLU A 178 -10.37 -10.88 12.40
CA GLU A 178 -11.34 -11.23 13.45
C GLU A 178 -12.47 -10.19 13.58
N ALA A 179 -12.12 -8.90 13.56
CA ALA A 179 -13.09 -7.82 13.59
C ALA A 179 -13.99 -7.85 12.33
N CYS A 180 -13.40 -8.03 11.15
CA CYS A 180 -14.16 -8.15 9.91
C CYS A 180 -15.09 -9.36 9.92
N GLY A 181 -14.60 -10.51 10.38
CA GLY A 181 -15.39 -11.73 10.52
C GLY A 181 -16.61 -11.56 11.41
N THR A 182 -16.48 -10.80 12.50
CA THR A 182 -17.62 -10.50 13.39
C THR A 182 -18.73 -9.74 12.67
N HIS A 183 -18.39 -8.74 11.85
CA HIS A 183 -19.36 -7.99 11.05
C HIS A 183 -19.96 -8.82 9.91
N LEU A 184 -19.13 -9.63 9.24
CA LEU A 184 -19.55 -10.50 8.14
C LEU A 184 -20.49 -11.61 8.61
N LYS A 185 -20.22 -12.24 9.76
CA LYS A 185 -21.07 -13.28 10.34
C LYS A 185 -22.51 -12.83 10.59
N ALA A 186 -22.70 -11.55 10.92
CA ALA A 186 -24.03 -10.99 11.16
C ALA A 186 -24.85 -10.76 9.88
N HIS A 187 -24.20 -10.46 8.74
CA HIS A 187 -24.89 -10.01 7.51
C HIS A 187 -24.73 -10.96 6.31
N VAL A 188 -23.71 -11.80 6.33
CA VAL A 188 -23.32 -12.75 5.27
C VAL A 188 -22.92 -14.10 5.92
N PRO A 189 -23.83 -14.76 6.67
CA PRO A 189 -23.55 -16.04 7.30
C PRO A 189 -23.29 -17.14 6.24
N ALA A 190 -22.55 -18.18 6.62
CA ALA A 190 -22.29 -19.31 5.73
C ALA A 190 -23.60 -20.02 5.34
N THR A 191 -23.88 -20.11 4.03
CA THR A 191 -25.01 -20.88 3.48
C THR A 191 -24.57 -22.28 3.05
N HIS A 192 -23.27 -22.46 2.76
CA HIS A 192 -22.69 -23.75 2.36
C HIS A 192 -21.35 -23.98 3.04
N GLN A 193 -21.02 -25.25 3.30
CA GLN A 193 -19.72 -25.62 3.83
C GLN A 193 -18.66 -25.52 2.72
N LYS A 194 -17.86 -24.45 2.76
CA LYS A 194 -16.72 -24.28 1.87
C LYS A 194 -15.60 -25.22 2.32
N ASN A 195 -15.05 -25.99 1.38
CA ASN A 195 -14.01 -27.00 1.63
C ASN A 195 -12.77 -26.71 0.78
N GLU A 196 -12.50 -25.43 0.52
CA GLU A 196 -11.38 -24.99 -0.29
C GLU A 196 -10.30 -24.38 0.61
N LEU A 197 -9.05 -24.77 0.36
CA LEU A 197 -7.86 -24.13 0.90
C LEU A 197 -7.08 -23.48 -0.25
N PRO A 198 -7.43 -22.27 -0.71
CA PRO A 198 -6.49 -21.43 -1.42
C PRO A 198 -5.78 -20.56 -0.38
N ASN A 199 -4.44 -20.54 -0.40
CA ASN A 199 -3.69 -19.59 0.42
C ASN A 199 -3.95 -18.16 -0.08
N HIS A 200 -4.73 -17.37 0.66
CA HIS A 200 -5.21 -16.04 0.26
C HIS A 200 -4.36 -14.86 0.75
N LEU A 201 -3.17 -15.11 1.30
CA LEU A 201 -2.20 -14.05 1.59
C LEU A 201 -1.28 -13.86 0.38
N VAL A 202 -1.48 -12.77 -0.36
CA VAL A 202 -0.61 -12.40 -1.49
C VAL A 202 0.42 -11.39 -1.01
N ILE A 203 1.70 -11.75 -1.12
CA ILE A 203 2.81 -10.85 -0.81
C ILE A 203 3.37 -10.30 -2.11
N LEU A 204 3.30 -8.98 -2.28
CA LEU A 204 3.90 -8.26 -3.41
C LEU A 204 5.26 -7.71 -2.98
N SER A 205 6.30 -8.06 -3.74
CA SER A 205 7.69 -7.64 -3.51
C SER A 205 8.11 -6.45 -4.37
#